data_AF-A0A2H0VY47-F1
#
_entry.id   AF-A0A2H0VY47-F1
#
_cell.length_a   1.000
_cell.length_b   1.000
_cell.length_c   1.000
_cell.angle_alpha   90.00
_cell.angle_beta   90.00
_cell.angle_gamma   90.00
#
_symmetry.space_group_name_H-M   'P 1'
#
loop_
_entity.id
_entity.type
_entity.pdbx_description
1 polymer ?
#
loop_
_entity_poly.entity_id
_entity_poly.type
_entity_poly.pdbx_seq_one_letter_code
_entity_poly.pdbx_strand_id
1 'polypeptide(L)'
;MAKKLFEKIKDGVSVQEMEDFARKYTVEVFSVFAIAFGAISSMYDFFTGPKLTIFFVALGVIMGIFFPVPVEKGLKQFYNFTFKQEKMTQLIIGCVKIIVGLFIPFVLFGFLGLLAGTSYHYYTRQSQVINKNRPSAPNHTGDEHD
;
A
#
# COMPACT_ATOMS: atom_id res chain seq x y z
N MET A 1 -1.18 6.68 -21.72
CA MET A 1 -0.40 5.53 -21.18
C MET A 1 -1.21 4.22 -21.22
N ALA A 2 -2.49 4.21 -20.82
CA ALA A 2 -3.37 3.04 -20.91
C ALA A 2 -3.56 2.48 -22.35
N LYS A 3 -3.63 3.32 -23.38
CA LYS A 3 -3.77 2.86 -24.79
C LYS A 3 -2.58 2.04 -25.30
N LYS A 4 -1.36 2.38 -24.92
CA LYS A 4 -0.14 1.61 -25.31
C LYS A 4 -0.08 0.25 -24.62
N LEU A 5 -0.60 0.13 -23.40
CA LEU A 5 -0.71 -1.16 -22.71
C LEU A 5 -1.76 -2.05 -23.37
N PHE A 6 -2.89 -1.48 -23.82
CA PHE A 6 -3.93 -2.24 -24.53
C PHE A 6 -3.48 -2.75 -25.90
N GLU A 7 -2.68 -1.97 -26.64
CA GLU A 7 -2.06 -2.44 -27.90
C GLU A 7 -1.02 -3.54 -27.65
N LYS A 8 -0.17 -3.41 -26.62
CA LYS A 8 0.77 -4.48 -26.23
C LYS A 8 0.09 -5.77 -25.76
N ILE A 9 -1.07 -5.68 -25.10
CA ILE A 9 -1.86 -6.85 -24.71
C ILE A 9 -2.47 -7.53 -25.94
N LYS A 10 -2.83 -6.76 -26.97
CA LYS A 10 -3.37 -7.26 -28.24
C LYS A 10 -2.30 -7.93 -29.11
N ASP A 11 -1.04 -7.50 -29.00
CA ASP A 11 0.11 -8.09 -29.71
C ASP A 11 0.66 -9.38 -29.05
N GLY A 12 0.06 -9.83 -27.95
CA GLY A 12 0.51 -11.00 -27.21
C GLY A 12 1.70 -10.65 -26.33
N VAL A 13 1.47 -10.62 -25.02
CA VAL A 13 2.57 -10.55 -24.05
C VAL A 13 3.37 -11.84 -24.20
N SER A 14 4.66 -11.71 -24.49
CA SER A 14 5.56 -12.86 -24.59
C SER A 14 5.52 -13.62 -23.26
N VAL A 15 5.45 -14.96 -23.31
CA VAL A 15 5.49 -15.81 -22.09
C VAL A 15 6.70 -15.46 -21.22
N GLN A 16 7.80 -15.07 -21.86
CA GLN A 16 9.02 -14.63 -21.21
C GLN A 16 8.86 -13.28 -20.49
N GLU A 17 8.11 -12.33 -21.07
CA GLU A 17 7.75 -11.08 -20.39
C GLU A 17 6.81 -11.32 -19.20
N MET A 18 5.86 -12.27 -19.31
CA MET A 18 5.01 -12.65 -18.17
C MET A 18 5.82 -13.31 -17.06
N GLU A 19 6.79 -14.17 -17.40
CA GLU A 19 7.64 -14.83 -16.41
C GLU A 19 8.54 -13.82 -15.69
N ASP A 20 9.16 -12.89 -16.43
CA ASP A 20 10.01 -11.84 -15.85
C ASP A 20 9.20 -10.87 -14.99
N PHE A 21 7.99 -10.51 -15.42
CA PHE A 21 7.07 -9.69 -14.63
C PHE A 21 6.65 -10.43 -13.35
N ALA A 22 6.23 -11.68 -13.47
CA ALA A 22 5.84 -12.51 -12.33
C ALA A 22 6.99 -12.66 -11.34
N ARG A 23 8.23 -12.83 -11.81
CA ARG A 23 9.44 -12.97 -11.00
C ARG A 23 9.86 -11.66 -10.32
N LYS A 24 9.59 -10.51 -10.94
CA LYS A 24 9.90 -9.19 -10.36
C LYS A 24 8.87 -8.74 -9.34
N TYR A 25 7.59 -9.04 -9.58
CA TYR A 25 6.47 -8.56 -8.76
C TYR A 25 5.81 -9.67 -7.94
N THR A 26 6.46 -10.82 -7.76
CA THR A 26 5.89 -12.00 -7.07
C THR A 26 5.28 -11.62 -5.72
N VAL A 27 6.03 -10.90 -4.88
CA VAL A 27 5.61 -10.51 -3.53
C VAL A 27 4.44 -9.53 -3.56
N GLU A 28 4.42 -8.61 -4.53
CA GLU A 28 3.35 -7.63 -4.69
C GLU A 28 2.06 -8.31 -5.15
N VAL A 29 2.16 -9.21 -6.13
CA VAL A 29 1.04 -10.02 -6.63
C VAL A 29 0.43 -10.85 -5.51
N PHE A 30 1.24 -11.55 -4.72
CA PHE A 30 0.75 -12.28 -3.55
C PHE A 30 0.09 -11.38 -2.50
N SER A 31 0.61 -10.17 -2.32
CA SER A 31 0.00 -9.20 -1.39
C SER A 31 -1.36 -8.73 -1.90
N VAL A 32 -1.50 -8.45 -3.21
CA VAL A 32 -2.79 -8.10 -3.84
C VAL A 32 -3.79 -9.24 -3.69
N PHE A 33 -3.38 -10.49 -3.95
CA PHE A 33 -4.25 -11.64 -3.75
C PHE A 33 -4.67 -11.81 -2.29
N ALA A 34 -3.74 -11.67 -1.34
CA ALA A 34 -4.05 -11.75 0.08
C ALA A 34 -5.05 -10.66 0.52
N ILE A 35 -4.93 -9.44 0.00
CA ILE A 35 -5.89 -8.36 0.23
C ILE A 35 -7.25 -8.70 -0.38
N ALA A 36 -7.29 -9.17 -1.62
CA ALA A 36 -8.55 -9.52 -2.31
C ALA A 36 -9.29 -10.64 -1.57
N PHE A 37 -8.61 -11.73 -1.22
CA PHE A 37 -9.20 -12.84 -0.48
C PHE A 37 -9.58 -12.44 0.94
N GLY A 38 -8.77 -11.62 1.61
CA GLY A 38 -9.12 -11.09 2.93
C GLY A 38 -10.34 -10.19 2.91
N ALA A 39 -10.50 -9.36 1.87
CA ALA A 39 -11.68 -8.53 1.67
C ALA A 39 -12.94 -9.37 1.46
N ILE A 40 -12.87 -10.37 0.57
CA ILE A 40 -13.97 -11.31 0.33
C ILE A 40 -14.32 -12.05 1.63
N SER A 41 -13.31 -12.59 2.33
CA SER A 41 -13.51 -13.32 3.58
C SER A 41 -14.18 -12.47 4.65
N SER A 42 -13.75 -11.22 4.77
CA SER A 42 -14.34 -10.26 5.71
C SER A 42 -15.76 -9.87 5.33
N MET A 43 -16.10 -9.81 4.04
CA MET A 43 -17.43 -9.41 3.57
C MET A 43 -18.49 -10.49 3.84
N TYR A 44 -18.10 -11.75 3.77
CA TYR A 44 -18.97 -12.91 3.99
C TYR A 44 -18.94 -13.46 5.43
N ASP A 45 -18.32 -12.75 6.37
CA ASP A 45 -18.23 -13.15 7.78
C ASP A 45 -17.61 -14.55 8.00
N PHE A 46 -16.74 -15.05 7.11
CA PHE A 46 -16.27 -16.45 7.17
C PHE A 46 -15.51 -16.81 8.47
N PHE A 47 -14.73 -15.87 9.01
CA PHE A 47 -13.95 -16.09 10.24
C PHE A 47 -14.01 -14.89 11.17
N THR A 48 -13.69 -13.71 10.64
CA THR A 48 -13.77 -12.45 11.37
C THR A 48 -14.49 -11.44 10.52
N GLY A 49 -15.65 -11.01 11.00
CA GLY A 49 -16.54 -10.14 10.25
C GLY A 49 -16.02 -8.74 9.95
N PRO A 50 -16.76 -7.96 9.15
CA PRO A 50 -16.35 -6.64 8.66
C PRO A 50 -16.14 -5.65 9.80
N LYS A 51 -16.84 -5.83 10.93
CA LYS A 51 -16.70 -4.96 12.11
C LYS A 51 -15.27 -5.01 12.68
N LEU A 52 -14.69 -6.20 12.79
CA LEU A 52 -13.37 -6.37 13.38
C LEU A 52 -12.29 -5.87 12.43
N THR A 53 -12.39 -6.20 11.14
CA THR A 53 -11.46 -5.68 10.12
C THR A 53 -11.48 -4.16 10.06
N ILE A 54 -12.64 -3.52 10.00
CA ILE A 54 -12.76 -2.04 10.01
C ILE A 54 -12.14 -1.46 11.29
N PHE A 55 -12.41 -2.07 12.45
CA PHE A 55 -11.81 -1.62 13.71
C PHE A 55 -10.28 -1.66 13.67
N PHE A 56 -9.68 -2.74 13.16
CA PHE A 56 -8.22 -2.87 13.03
C PHE A 56 -7.63 -1.92 11.97
N VAL A 57 -8.33 -1.67 10.85
CA VAL A 57 -7.90 -0.62 9.90
C VAL A 57 -7.82 0.72 10.62
N ALA A 58 -8.90 1.11 11.30
CA ALA A 58 -8.97 2.40 11.99
C ALA A 58 -7.87 2.53 13.06
N LEU A 59 -7.67 1.48 13.86
CA LEU A 59 -6.61 1.44 14.86
C LEU A 59 -5.23 1.55 14.20
N GLY A 60 -4.99 0.82 13.11
CA GLY A 60 -3.76 0.89 12.33
C GLY A 60 -3.49 2.30 11.79
N VAL A 61 -4.51 2.97 11.24
CA VAL A 61 -4.39 4.35 10.74
C VAL A 61 -3.99 5.29 11.88
N ILE A 62 -4.68 5.23 13.01
CA ILE A 62 -4.38 6.08 14.18
C ILE A 62 -2.94 5.84 14.64
N MET A 63 -2.53 4.58 14.80
CA MET A 63 -1.17 4.22 15.20
C MET A 63 -0.12 4.72 14.20
N GLY A 64 -0.38 4.61 12.89
CA GLY A 64 0.51 5.10 11.84
C GLY A 64 0.65 6.62 11.81
N ILE A 65 -0.40 7.36 12.18
CA ILE A 65 -0.38 8.83 12.26
C ILE A 65 0.33 9.32 13.53
N PHE A 66 0.02 8.72 14.68
CA PHE A 66 0.57 9.16 15.97
C PHE A 66 2.01 8.70 16.19
N PHE A 67 2.37 7.52 15.68
CA PHE A 67 3.68 6.92 15.87
C PHE A 67 4.35 6.58 14.53
N PRO A 68 4.57 7.56 13.64
CA PRO A 68 5.03 7.28 12.27
C PRO A 68 6.42 6.65 12.24
N VAL A 69 7.34 7.10 13.10
CA VAL A 69 8.73 6.61 13.14
C VAL A 69 8.85 5.14 13.54
N PRO A 70 8.29 4.67 14.69
CA PRO A 70 8.38 3.26 15.03
C PRO A 70 7.57 2.37 14.06
N VAL A 71 6.44 2.85 13.54
CA VAL A 71 5.66 2.11 12.55
C VAL A 71 6.43 1.97 11.24
N GLU A 72 7.05 3.04 10.73
CA GLU A 72 7.89 3.00 9.54
C GLU A 72 9.09 2.05 9.72
N LYS A 73 9.76 2.08 10.87
CA LYS A 73 10.85 1.14 11.19
C LYS A 73 10.36 -0.32 11.17
N GLY A 74 9.21 -0.59 11.80
CA GLY A 74 8.61 -1.91 11.82
C GLY A 74 8.21 -2.40 10.44
N LEU A 75 7.53 -1.56 9.65
CA LEU A 75 7.17 -1.85 8.26
C LEU A 75 8.41 -2.10 7.40
N LYS A 76 9.44 -1.26 7.51
CA LYS A 76 10.70 -1.43 6.79
C LYS A 76 11.39 -2.74 7.16
N GLN A 77 11.40 -3.11 8.45
CA GLN A 77 11.94 -4.39 8.89
C GLN A 77 11.13 -5.57 8.32
N PHE A 78 9.81 -5.48 8.31
CA PHE A 78 8.93 -6.49 7.73
C PHE A 78 9.12 -6.66 6.21
N TYR A 79 9.22 -5.55 5.47
CA TYR A 79 9.50 -5.58 4.04
C TYR A 79 10.90 -6.12 3.76
N ASN A 80 11.91 -5.65 4.47
CA ASN A 80 13.27 -6.18 4.35
C ASN A 80 13.31 -7.68 4.66
N PHE A 81 12.59 -8.13 5.67
CA PHE A 81 12.48 -9.56 5.98
C PHE A 81 11.81 -10.34 4.86
N THR A 82 10.79 -9.78 4.19
CA THR A 82 10.12 -10.43 3.06
C THR A 82 10.99 -10.46 1.81
N PHE A 83 11.63 -9.34 1.46
CA PHE A 83 12.37 -9.19 0.20
C PHE A 83 13.79 -9.78 0.23
N LYS A 84 14.40 -9.92 1.42
CA LYS A 84 15.74 -10.53 1.54
C LYS A 84 15.76 -12.05 1.41
N GLN A 85 14.60 -12.71 1.38
CA GLN A 85 14.53 -14.17 1.31
C GLN A 85 14.83 -14.68 -0.09
N GLU A 86 15.27 -15.93 -0.17
CA GLU A 86 15.39 -16.67 -1.42
C GLU A 86 14.02 -16.80 -2.12
N LYS A 87 14.03 -16.95 -3.45
CA LYS A 87 12.81 -16.98 -4.27
C LYS A 87 11.78 -18.02 -3.80
N MET A 88 12.24 -19.21 -3.42
CA MET A 88 11.37 -20.27 -2.91
C MET A 88 10.70 -19.85 -1.60
N THR A 89 11.46 -19.24 -0.70
CA THR A 89 10.96 -18.73 0.58
C THR A 89 9.99 -17.56 0.39
N GLN A 90 10.23 -16.66 -0.57
CA GLN A 90 9.28 -15.59 -0.90
C GLN A 90 7.94 -16.14 -1.39
N LEU A 91 7.96 -17.22 -2.18
CA LEU A 91 6.74 -17.91 -2.64
C LEU A 91 6.00 -18.54 -1.46
N ILE A 92 6.70 -19.23 -0.56
CA ILE A 92 6.12 -19.80 0.66
C ILE A 92 5.49 -18.71 1.52
N ILE A 93 6.20 -17.59 1.76
CA ILE A 93 5.67 -16.46 2.52
C ILE A 93 4.44 -15.85 1.83
N GLY A 94 4.44 -15.78 0.50
CA GLY A 94 3.29 -15.33 -0.30
C GLY A 94 2.06 -16.21 -0.10
N CYS A 95 2.22 -17.54 -0.18
CA CYS A 95 1.14 -18.49 0.09
C CYS A 95 0.63 -18.38 1.54
N VAL A 96 1.55 -18.28 2.51
CA VAL A 96 1.19 -18.07 3.92
C VAL A 96 0.41 -16.76 4.09
N LYS A 97 0.79 -15.68 3.42
CA LYS A 97 0.04 -14.41 3.45
C LYS A 97 -1.39 -14.56 2.94
N ILE A 98 -1.61 -15.33 1.85
CA ILE A 98 -2.96 -15.60 1.35
C ILE A 98 -3.78 -16.37 2.39
N ILE A 99 -3.20 -17.43 2.97
CA ILE A 99 -3.86 -18.22 4.01
C ILE A 99 -4.21 -17.34 5.21
N VAL A 100 -3.25 -16.56 5.72
CA VAL A 100 -3.48 -15.62 6.83
C VAL A 100 -4.55 -14.59 6.46
N GLY A 101 -4.53 -14.04 5.25
CA GLY A 101 -5.54 -13.10 4.77
C GLY A 101 -6.94 -13.71 4.75
N LEU A 102 -7.07 -14.97 4.36
CA LEU A 102 -8.34 -15.69 4.34
C LEU A 102 -8.88 -15.94 5.75
N PHE A 103 -8.07 -16.51 6.64
CA PHE A 103 -8.51 -16.92 7.98
C PHE A 103 -8.53 -15.78 9.01
N ILE A 104 -7.66 -14.78 8.84
CA ILE A 104 -7.42 -13.71 9.80
C ILE A 104 -7.32 -12.35 9.06
N PRO A 105 -8.37 -11.92 8.33
CA PRO A 105 -8.31 -10.72 7.51
C PRO A 105 -8.02 -9.46 8.32
N PHE A 106 -8.44 -9.37 9.58
CA PHE A 106 -8.24 -8.16 10.41
C PHE A 106 -6.76 -7.81 10.62
N VAL A 107 -5.84 -8.79 10.66
CA VAL A 107 -4.40 -8.53 10.76
C VAL A 107 -3.91 -7.83 9.51
N LEU A 108 -4.30 -8.35 8.34
CA LEU A 108 -3.91 -7.82 7.04
C LEU A 108 -4.46 -6.39 6.83
N PHE A 109 -5.71 -6.17 7.23
CA PHE A 109 -6.34 -4.85 7.21
C PHE A 109 -5.74 -3.89 8.24
N GLY A 110 -5.30 -4.37 9.41
CA GLY A 110 -4.53 -3.57 10.35
C GLY A 110 -3.19 -3.09 9.78
N PHE A 111 -2.47 -3.97 9.06
CA PHE A 111 -1.25 -3.60 8.33
C PHE A 111 -1.52 -2.54 7.24
N LEU A 112 -2.61 -2.69 6.49
CA LEU A 112 -3.06 -1.66 5.54
C LEU A 112 -3.35 -0.33 6.23
N GLY A 113 -4.00 -0.36 7.40
CA GLY A 113 -4.25 0.81 8.21
C GLY A 113 -2.95 1.52 8.62
N LEU A 114 -1.97 0.76 9.12
CA LEU A 114 -0.65 1.29 9.49
C LEU A 114 0.03 1.98 8.29
N LEU A 115 0.04 1.33 7.13
CA LEU A 115 0.60 1.88 5.89
C LEU A 115 -0.10 3.17 5.46
N ALA A 116 -1.43 3.19 5.52
CA ALA A 116 -2.24 4.35 5.18
C ALA A 116 -1.95 5.52 6.13
N GLY A 117 -1.88 5.25 7.44
CA GLY A 117 -1.57 6.26 8.46
C GLY A 117 -0.17 6.87 8.29
N THR A 118 0.86 6.04 8.09
CA THR A 118 2.22 6.54 7.87
C THR A 118 2.33 7.33 6.56
N SER A 119 1.66 6.86 5.50
CA SER A 119 1.65 7.56 4.21
C SER A 119 0.96 8.92 4.34
N TYR A 120 -0.17 8.99 5.02
CA TYR A 120 -0.88 10.25 5.29
C TYR A 120 -0.01 11.24 6.07
N HIS A 121 0.67 10.78 7.13
CA HIS A 121 1.60 11.61 7.90
C HIS A 121 2.73 12.16 7.00
N TYR A 122 3.29 11.33 6.13
CA TYR A 122 4.34 11.75 5.21
C TYR A 122 3.86 12.81 4.20
N TYR A 123 2.71 12.57 3.56
CA TYR A 123 2.12 13.52 2.58
C TYR A 123 1.75 14.85 3.20
N THR A 124 1.15 14.85 4.40
CA THR A 124 0.78 16.09 5.10
C THR A 124 2.01 16.90 5.48
N ARG A 125 3.06 16.26 5.98
CA ARG A 125 4.33 16.91 6.31
C ARG A 125 5.01 17.49 5.06
N GLN A 126 5.05 16.75 3.95
CA GLN A 126 5.60 17.26 2.69
C GLN A 126 4.83 18.48 2.18
N SER A 127 3.50 18.44 2.27
CA SER A 127 2.64 19.54 1.82
C SER A 127 2.88 20.82 2.64
N GLN A 128 3.11 20.69 3.95
CA GLN A 128 3.47 21.82 4.81
C GLN A 128 4.82 22.43 4.43
N VAL A 129 5.83 21.60 4.12
CA VAL A 129 7.15 22.09 3.70
C VAL A 129 7.05 22.83 2.36
N ILE A 130 6.31 22.29 1.40
CA ILE A 130 6.09 22.94 0.09
C ILE A 130 5.37 24.28 0.26
N ASN A 131 4.32 24.33 1.08
CA ASN A 131 3.60 25.59 1.33
C ASN A 131 4.46 26.63 2.03
N LYS A 132 5.31 26.23 2.98
CA LYS A 132 6.24 27.15 3.67
C LYS A 132 7.30 27.74 2.72
N ASN A 133 7.72 26.96 1.72
CA ASN A 133 8.74 27.35 0.75
C ASN A 133 8.16 27.96 -0.53
N ARG A 134 6.82 28.10 -0.63
CA ARG A 134 6.20 28.71 -1.80
C ARG A 134 6.54 30.20 -1.78
N PRO A 135 7.19 30.74 -2.82
CA PRO A 135 7.44 32.17 -2.88
C PRO A 135 6.10 32.89 -2.78
N SER A 136 5.97 33.78 -1.81
CA SER A 136 4.83 34.69 -1.72
C SER A 136 4.73 35.38 -3.07
N ALA A 137 3.59 35.19 -3.75
CA ALA A 137 3.34 35.93 -4.99
C ALA A 137 3.54 37.43 -4.67
N PRO A 138 4.23 38.20 -5.52
CA PRO A 138 4.33 39.63 -5.30
C PRO A 138 2.91 40.17 -5.18
N ASN A 139 2.60 40.80 -4.06
CA ASN A 139 1.37 41.54 -3.88
C ASN A 139 1.29 42.54 -5.06
N HIS A 140 0.33 42.35 -5.96
CA HIS A 140 -0.14 43.41 -6.83
C HIS A 140 -0.87 44.43 -5.94
N THR A 141 -0.09 45.28 -5.29
CA THR A 141 -0.52 46.50 -4.63
C THR A 141 0.03 47.66 -5.44
N GLY A 142 -0.87 48.49 -5.98
CA GLY A 142 -0.59 49.67 -6.81
C GLY A 142 -0.44 49.31 -8.30
N ASP A 143 -1.22 49.83 -9.24
CA ASP A 143 -1.69 51.21 -9.34
C ASP A 143 -3.15 51.28 -9.79
N GLU A 144 -4.07 51.51 -8.83
CA GLU A 144 -5.26 52.31 -9.08
C GLU A 144 -4.93 53.72 -8.56
N HIS A 145 -4.42 54.58 -9.43
CA HIS A 145 -4.46 56.02 -9.22
C HIS A 145 -4.71 56.71 -10.56
N ASP A 146 -5.89 57.35 -10.58
CA ASP A 146 -6.38 58.47 -11.40
C ASP A 146 -6.62 58.28 -12.90
#